data_AF-A0A530JRF6-F1
#
_entry.id   AF-A0A530JRF6-F1
#
_cell.length_a   1.000
_cell.length_b   1.000
_cell.length_c   1.000
_cell.angle_alpha   90.00
_cell.angle_beta   90.00
_cell.angle_gamma   90.00
#
_symmetry.space_group_name_H-M   'P 1'
#
loop_
_entity.id
_entity.type
_entity.pdbx_description
1 polymer ?
#
loop_
_entity_poly.entity_id
_entity_poly.type
_entity_poly.pdbx_seq_one_letter_code
_entity_poly.pdbx_strand_id
1 'polypeptide(L)' 'DKWWDFYRDLFGFKQIHFFDIDGKITGLVSRAITSPCGKIRIPLNESKDETSQIAEYLKKYNGEGIQH' A
#
# COMPACT_ATOMS: atom_id res chain seq x y z
N ASP A 1 4.93 1.62 -9.90
CA ASP A 1 4.24 2.00 -8.65
C ASP A 1 2.79 2.40 -8.97
N LYS A 2 2.02 1.43 -9.49
CA LYS A 2 0.82 1.72 -10.29
C LYS A 2 -0.23 2.52 -9.54
N TRP A 3 -0.55 2.13 -8.30
CA TRP A 3 -1.57 2.79 -7.50
C TRP A 3 -1.12 4.13 -6.94
N TRP A 4 0.18 4.28 -6.62
CA TRP A 4 0.72 5.59 -6.27
C TRP A 4 0.57 6.58 -7.42
N ASP A 5 1.01 6.20 -8.62
CA ASP A 5 0.96 7.07 -9.79
C ASP A 5 -0.50 7.46 -10.11
N PHE A 6 -1.44 6.51 -10.01
CA PHE A 6 -2.87 6.77 -10.15
C PHE A 6 -3.40 7.87 -9.20
N TYR A 7 -3.16 7.73 -7.90
CA TYR A 7 -3.66 8.71 -6.92
C TYR A 7 -2.91 10.04 -6.98
N ARG A 8 -1.61 10.02 -7.27
CA ARG A 8 -0.78 11.22 -7.44
C ARG A 8 -1.24 12.03 -8.64
N ASP A 9 -1.33 11.40 -9.80
CA ASP A 9 -1.46 12.10 -11.09
C ASP A 9 -2.91 12.52 -11.36
N LEU A 10 -3.90 11.71 -10.98
CA LEU A 10 -5.31 12.00 -11.25
C LEU A 10 -5.99 12.80 -10.13
N PHE A 11 -5.58 12.59 -8.88
CA PHE A 11 -6.27 13.16 -7.70
C PHE A 11 -5.39 14.08 -6.85
N GLY A 12 -4.12 14.26 -7.23
CA GLY A 12 -3.19 15.15 -6.52
C GLY A 12 -2.80 14.65 -5.12
N PHE A 13 -2.90 13.35 -4.85
CA PHE A 13 -2.49 12.81 -3.55
C PHE A 13 -1.00 13.02 -3.30
N LYS A 14 -0.64 13.19 -2.03
CA LYS A 14 0.74 13.35 -1.59
C LYS A 14 1.13 12.21 -0.66
N GLN A 15 2.37 11.74 -0.78
CA GLN A 15 2.95 10.84 0.20
C GLN A 15 3.24 11.60 1.50
N ILE A 16 2.81 11.04 2.62
CA ILE A 16 3.09 11.59 3.96
C ILE A 16 4.10 10.75 4.74
N HIS A 17 4.06 9.43 4.56
CA HIS A 17 5.03 8.51 5.15
C HIS A 17 5.32 7.35 4.20
N PHE A 18 6.55 6.84 4.30
CA PHE A 18 7.00 5.64 3.61
C PHE A 18 7.69 4.76 4.64
N PHE A 19 7.28 3.49 4.68
CA PHE A 19 7.83 2.47 5.54
C PHE A 19 8.38 1.37 4.66
N ASP A 20 9.66 1.10 4.86
CA ASP A 20 10.28 -0.10 4.34
C ASP A 20 10.63 -0.99 5.53
N ILE A 21 9.90 -2.09 5.67
CA ILE A 21 10.01 -2.97 6.84
C ILE A 21 10.56 -4.30 6.34
N ASP A 22 11.79 -4.60 6.70
CA ASP A 22 12.38 -5.92 6.55
C ASP A 22 12.27 -6.66 7.89
N GLY A 23 11.24 -7.51 8.02
CA GLY A 23 11.11 -8.41 9.15
C GLY A 23 11.95 -9.68 8.96
N LYS A 24 12.31 -10.35 10.06
CA LYS A 24 13.05 -11.64 10.01
C LYS A 24 12.32 -12.77 9.28
N ILE A 25 11.01 -12.65 9.06
CA ILE A 25 10.13 -13.69 8.49
C ILE A 25 9.25 -13.12 7.36
N THR A 26 8.93 -11.83 7.39
CA THR A 26 8.11 -11.15 6.37
C THR A 26 8.51 -9.69 6.25
N GLY A 27 8.74 -9.21 5.04
CA GLY A 27 8.92 -7.81 4.69
C GLY A 27 7.71 -7.23 3.96
N LEU A 28 7.50 -5.92 4.13
CA LEU A 28 6.49 -5.17 3.39
C LEU A 28 6.96 -3.76 3.08
N VAL A 29 6.46 -3.22 1.97
CA VAL A 29 6.56 -1.81 1.64
C VAL A 29 5.20 -1.18 1.90
N SER A 30 5.15 -0.13 2.72
CA SER A 30 3.93 0.62 2.99
C SER A 30 4.12 2.09 2.68
N ARG A 31 3.17 2.66 1.93
CA ARG A 31 3.12 4.08 1.62
C ARG A 31 1.82 4.67 2.08
N ALA A 32 1.89 5.58 3.04
CA ALA A 32 0.74 6.37 3.45
C ALA A 32 0.61 7.59 2.52
N ILE A 33 -0.51 7.67 1.81
CA ILE A 33 -0.86 8.81 0.97
C ILE A 33 -2.07 9.56 1.53
N THR A 34 -2.12 10.87 1.29
CA THR A 34 -3.23 11.73 1.69
C THR A 34 -3.74 12.55 0.52
N SER A 35 -5.06 12.72 0.46
CA SER A 35 -5.72 13.66 -0.46
C SER A 35 -5.31 15.11 -0.22
N PRO A 36 -5.41 16.00 -1.23
CA PRO A 36 -5.16 17.44 -1.07
C PRO A 36 -5.96 18.12 0.05
N CYS A 37 -7.20 17.66 0.26
CA CYS A 37 -8.08 18.19 1.31
C CYS A 37 -7.79 17.59 2.70
N GLY A 38 -6.86 16.65 2.82
CA GLY A 38 -6.43 16.02 4.08
C GLY A 38 -7.44 15.04 4.69
N LYS A 39 -8.61 14.84 4.08
CA LYS A 39 -9.70 14.01 4.63
C LYS A 39 -9.57 12.53 4.31
N ILE A 40 -9.05 12.20 3.13
CA ILE A 40 -8.85 10.82 2.67
C ILE A 40 -7.38 10.46 2.88
N ARG A 41 -7.15 9.32 3.55
CA ARG A 41 -5.83 8.72 3.77
C ARG A 41 -5.89 7.25 3.35
N ILE A 42 -4.92 6.82 2.55
CA ILE A 42 -4.88 5.45 2.02
C ILE A 42 -3.47 4.91 2.27
N PRO A 43 -3.32 3.86 3.08
CA PRO A 43 -2.10 3.06 3.11
C PRO A 43 -2.05 2.12 1.91
N LEU A 44 -1.06 2.28 1.04
CA LEU A 44 -0.75 1.33 -0.03
C LEU A 44 0.28 0.33 0.49
N ASN A 45 -0.09 -0.94 0.56
CA ASN A 45 0.75 -2.01 1.10
C ASN A 45 1.12 -3.01 -0.01
N GLU A 46 2.40 -3.30 -0.13
CA GLU A 46 2.93 -4.30 -1.06
C GLU A 46 3.78 -5.31 -0.28
N SER A 47 3.61 -6.60 -0.63
CA SER A 47 4.40 -7.67 -0.02
C SER A 47 5.80 -7.72 -0.64
N LYS A 48 6.83 -7.92 0.19
CA LYS A 48 8.16 -8.30 -0.33
C LYS A 48 8.35 -9.81 -0.44
N ASP A 49 7.53 -10.60 0.27
CA ASP A 49 7.68 -12.05 0.39
C ASP A 49 6.39 -12.83 0.09
N GLU A 50 6.49 -14.12 -0.23
CA GLU A 50 5.32 -14.96 -0.56
C GLU A 50 4.51 -15.42 0.66
N THR A 51 5.07 -15.27 1.86
CA THR A 51 4.51 -15.71 3.14
C THR A 51 3.91 -14.57 3.97
N SER A 52 3.96 -13.33 3.48
CA SER A 52 3.42 -12.19 4.24
C SER A 52 1.90 -12.22 4.33
N GLN A 53 1.37 -11.50 5.32
CA GLN A 53 -0.07 -11.28 5.46
C GLN A 53 -0.69 -10.63 4.22
N ILE A 54 0.06 -9.78 3.50
CA ILE A 54 -0.40 -9.16 2.26
C ILE A 54 -0.48 -10.22 1.14
N ALA A 55 0.52 -11.10 1.02
CA ALA A 55 0.49 -12.19 0.04
C ALA A 55 -0.67 -13.18 0.32
N GLU A 56 -0.95 -13.46 1.59
CA GLU A 56 -2.11 -14.26 1.98
C GLU A 56 -3.44 -13.59 1.60
N TYR A 57 -3.55 -12.27 1.80
CA TYR A 57 -4.71 -11.50 1.36
C TYR A 57 -4.91 -11.59 -0.16
N LEU A 58 -3.86 -11.37 -0.95
CA LEU A 58 -3.95 -11.43 -2.42
C LEU A 58 -4.40 -12.82 -2.90
N LYS A 59 -3.90 -13.90 -2.29
CA LYS A 59 -4.31 -15.28 -2.61
C LYS A 59 -5.77 -15.53 -2.27
N LYS A 60 -6.24 -15.08 -1.10
CA LYS A 60 -7.64 -15.27 -0.66
C LYS A 60 -8.62 -14.39 -1.43
N TYR A 61 -8.22 -13.17 -1.76
CA TYR A 61 -9.04 -12.18 -2.47
C TYR A 61 -8.96 -12.32 -3.99
N ASN A 62 -8.03 -13.15 -4.50
CA ASN A 62 -7.75 -13.36 -5.92
C ASN A 62 -7.33 -12.06 -6.66
N GLY A 63 -6.53 -11.22 -5.99
CA GLY A 63 -6.02 -9.98 -6.56
C GLY A 63 -5.90 -8.84 -5.54
N GLU A 64 -5.60 -7.65 -6.06
CA GLU A 64 -5.50 -6.40 -5.30
C GLU A 64 -6.88 -5.93 -4.81
N GLY A 65 -6.92 -5.24 -3.67
CA GLY A 65 -8.19 -4.75 -3.12
C GLY A 65 -8.04 -3.97 -1.81
N ILE A 66 -9.19 -3.59 -1.25
CA ILE A 66 -9.27 -2.94 0.07
C ILE A 66 -9.23 -4.05 1.13
N GLN A 67 -8.22 -3.99 2.01
CA GLN A 67 -8.04 -4.98 3.06
C GLN A 67 -8.89 -4.68 4.30
N HIS A 68 -8.96 -3.42 4.75
CA HIS A 68 -9.69 -2.96 5.93
C HIS A 68 -10.07 -1.48 5.81
#